data_AF-A0A8T4JCC8-F1
#
_entry.id   AF-A0A8T4JCC8-F1
#
_cell.length_a   1.000
_cell.length_b   1.000
_cell.length_c   1.000
_cell.angle_alpha   90.00
_cell.angle_beta   90.00
_cell.angle_gamma   90.00
#
_symmetry.space_group_name_H-M   'P 1'
#
loop_
_entity.id
_entity.type
_entity.pdbx_description
1 polymer ?
#
loop_
_entity_poly.entity_id
_entity_poly.type
_entity_poly.pdbx_seq_one_letter_code
_entity_poly.pdbx_strand_id
1 'polypeptide(L)'
;MRRANNGEFINNEGQIIGINLGYDFTSEHEWGISPLRGEFGIETELLGFEGKKNTLVPKELDLVIGNTSILIYSSHNKLEKGKKLQEQLQWLELELHKDYRTKELRDMATSWGEGDFGVHVKKEHTSVLENLYEAFQTKNGIITLSAPGLLGGTGLMLIDYRQIPEETLVEAREVDKVARDLYSRCKEYEAGSGIHELLEEKGKEYIFLGVKSFDKEDN
;
A
#
# COMPACT_ATOMS: atom_id res chain seq x y z
N MET A 1 -12.84 -3.96 -3.89
CA MET A 1 -12.19 -3.96 -2.57
C MET A 1 -12.71 -5.08 -1.69
N ARG A 2 -11.84 -5.72 -0.91
CA ARG A 2 -12.17 -6.72 0.12
C ARG A 2 -11.81 -6.19 1.49
N ARG A 3 -12.49 -6.68 2.53
CA ARG A 3 -12.15 -6.32 3.91
C ARG A 3 -10.70 -6.71 4.18
N ALA A 4 -9.93 -5.76 4.66
CA ALA A 4 -8.57 -6.02 5.12
C ALA A 4 -8.56 -6.36 6.61
N ASN A 5 -7.58 -7.16 7.03
CA ASN A 5 -7.42 -7.54 8.43
C ASN A 5 -6.32 -6.69 9.07
N ASN A 6 -6.55 -6.26 10.31
CA ASN A 6 -5.59 -5.52 11.13
C ASN A 6 -5.13 -4.20 10.48
N GLY A 7 -6.08 -3.35 10.08
CA GLY A 7 -5.75 -1.97 9.74
C GLY A 7 -5.24 -1.23 10.98
N GLU A 8 -4.15 -0.49 10.84
CA GLU A 8 -3.45 0.19 11.94
C GLU A 8 -3.00 1.59 11.53
N PHE A 9 -2.98 2.52 12.50
CA PHE A 9 -2.35 3.82 12.31
C PHE A 9 -0.84 3.67 12.32
N ILE A 10 -0.15 4.30 11.36
CA ILE A 10 1.31 4.34 11.32
C ILE A 10 1.75 5.51 12.20
N ASN A 11 2.37 5.18 13.34
CA ASN A 11 2.83 6.15 14.32
C ASN A 11 4.35 6.30 14.21
N ASN A 12 4.81 7.55 14.16
CA ASN A 12 6.20 7.91 14.30
C ASN A 12 6.34 8.94 15.42
N GLU A 13 7.02 8.59 16.50
CA GLU A 13 7.31 9.46 17.66
C GLU A 13 6.09 10.18 18.27
N GLY A 14 4.91 9.52 18.26
CA GLY A 14 3.68 10.08 18.80
C GLY A 14 2.82 10.82 17.77
N GLN A 15 3.28 10.95 16.53
CA GLN A 15 2.53 11.52 15.42
C GLN A 15 2.03 10.42 14.48
N ILE A 16 0.74 10.46 14.12
CA ILE A 16 0.18 9.58 13.10
C ILE A 16 0.53 10.15 11.73
N ILE A 17 1.39 9.46 10.99
CA ILE A 17 1.90 9.88 9.67
C ILE A 17 1.18 9.20 8.51
N GLY A 18 0.40 8.16 8.80
CA GLY A 18 -0.29 7.38 7.80
C GLY A 18 -1.15 6.27 8.37
N ILE A 19 -1.64 5.41 7.49
CA ILE A 19 -2.49 4.27 7.80
C ILE A 19 -1.97 3.07 7.01
N ASN A 20 -1.76 1.96 7.71
CA ASN A 20 -1.66 0.65 7.08
C ASN A 20 -3.05 0.06 7.02
N LEU A 21 -3.54 -0.24 5.81
CA LEU A 21 -4.85 -0.82 5.60
C LEU A 21 -4.93 -2.27 6.05
N GLY A 22 -3.81 -2.89 6.40
CA GLY A 22 -3.72 -4.28 6.79
C GLY A 22 -3.58 -5.21 5.59
N TYR A 23 -3.41 -6.49 5.85
CA TYR A 23 -3.15 -7.47 4.82
C TYR A 23 -4.44 -8.02 4.20
N ASP A 24 -4.36 -8.32 2.90
CA ASP A 24 -5.30 -9.17 2.17
C ASP A 24 -4.46 -10.20 1.41
N PHE A 25 -4.41 -11.43 1.94
CA PHE A 25 -3.58 -12.52 1.41
C PHE A 25 -3.79 -12.75 -0.09
N THR A 26 -4.99 -12.54 -0.62
CA THR A 26 -5.24 -12.76 -2.04
C THR A 26 -4.82 -11.55 -2.88
N SER A 27 -5.15 -10.33 -2.45
CA SER A 27 -4.77 -9.11 -3.22
C SER A 27 -3.26 -8.90 -3.25
N GLU A 28 -2.58 -9.15 -2.13
CA GLU A 28 -1.14 -8.95 -1.98
C GLU A 28 -0.32 -9.94 -2.83
N HIS A 29 -0.77 -11.19 -2.94
CA HIS A 29 -0.01 -12.26 -3.61
C HIS A 29 -0.37 -12.47 -5.08
N GLU A 30 -1.61 -12.23 -5.49
CA GLU A 30 -2.07 -12.57 -6.84
C GLU A 30 -2.02 -11.37 -7.80
N TRP A 31 -2.31 -10.16 -7.31
CA TRP A 31 -2.59 -9.01 -8.19
C TRP A 31 -1.75 -7.77 -7.87
N GLY A 32 -1.30 -7.63 -6.62
CA GLY A 32 -0.55 -6.48 -6.14
C GLY A 32 -1.37 -5.19 -6.24
N ILE A 33 -0.69 -4.07 -6.50
CA ILE A 33 -1.29 -2.73 -6.57
C ILE A 33 -0.98 -2.02 -7.89
N SER A 34 -0.73 -2.78 -8.97
CA SER A 34 -0.40 -2.19 -10.27
C SER A 34 -1.50 -1.25 -10.79
N PRO A 35 -2.81 -1.61 -10.72
CA PRO A 35 -3.87 -0.68 -11.08
C PRO A 35 -3.88 0.60 -10.24
N LEU A 36 -3.76 0.50 -8.91
CA LEU A 36 -3.62 1.68 -8.03
C LEU A 36 -2.42 2.56 -8.42
N ARG A 37 -1.26 1.96 -8.71
CA ARG A 37 -0.08 2.71 -9.15
C ARG A 37 -0.33 3.48 -10.44
N GLY A 38 -0.98 2.87 -11.42
CA GLY A 38 -1.34 3.53 -12.67
C GLY A 38 -2.27 4.73 -12.45
N GLU A 39 -3.30 4.56 -11.64
CA GLU A 39 -4.32 5.57 -11.37
C GLU A 39 -3.76 6.79 -10.61
N PHE A 40 -2.87 6.56 -9.66
CA PHE A 40 -2.20 7.61 -8.89
C PHE A 40 -0.90 8.12 -9.54
N GLY A 41 -0.50 7.56 -10.69
CA GLY A 41 0.70 7.95 -11.43
C GLY A 41 2.00 7.68 -10.65
N ILE A 42 2.09 6.54 -9.96
CA ILE A 42 3.27 6.19 -9.17
C ILE A 42 4.39 5.70 -10.09
N GLU A 43 5.54 6.36 -10.01
CA GLU A 43 6.71 6.10 -10.86
C GLU A 43 7.68 5.11 -10.21
N THR A 44 7.67 3.85 -10.66
CA THR A 44 8.49 2.77 -10.07
C THR A 44 9.99 2.85 -10.40
N GLU A 45 10.40 3.72 -11.31
CA GLU A 45 11.80 3.91 -11.69
C GLU A 45 12.57 4.75 -10.66
N LEU A 46 11.87 5.55 -9.86
CA LEU A 46 12.48 6.33 -8.78
C LEU A 46 12.82 5.44 -7.58
N LEU A 47 13.75 5.91 -6.74
CA LEU A 47 14.20 5.20 -5.55
C LEU A 47 13.50 5.72 -4.28
N GLY A 48 13.33 4.84 -3.31
CA GLY A 48 12.78 5.13 -1.99
C GLY A 48 11.30 5.52 -2.05
N PHE A 49 10.89 6.38 -1.13
CA PHE A 49 9.49 6.85 -1.07
C PHE A 49 9.10 7.80 -2.21
N GLU A 50 10.06 8.39 -2.92
CA GLU A 50 9.77 9.21 -4.11
C GLU A 50 9.11 8.35 -5.21
N GLY A 51 9.56 7.11 -5.39
CA GLY A 51 8.95 6.15 -6.33
C GLY A 51 7.64 5.53 -5.87
N LYS A 52 7.11 5.98 -4.73
CA LYS A 52 5.85 5.51 -4.13
C LYS A 52 4.83 6.65 -4.00
N LYS A 53 5.22 7.87 -4.35
CA LYS A 53 4.43 9.10 -4.24
C LYS A 53 3.49 9.24 -5.45
N ASN A 54 2.28 9.72 -5.21
CA ASN A 54 1.34 10.00 -6.28
C ASN A 54 1.77 11.22 -7.10
N THR A 55 1.72 11.13 -8.42
CA THR A 55 1.91 12.27 -9.33
C THR A 55 0.60 12.75 -9.95
N LEU A 56 -0.43 11.89 -9.88
CA LEU A 56 -1.80 12.13 -10.30
C LEU A 56 -2.75 12.09 -9.10
N VAL A 57 -3.88 12.77 -9.24
CA VAL A 57 -4.98 12.74 -8.27
C VAL A 57 -6.23 12.29 -9.03
N PRO A 58 -6.66 11.03 -8.86
CA PRO A 58 -7.89 10.56 -9.47
C PRO A 58 -9.09 11.39 -9.00
N LYS A 59 -10.06 11.64 -9.89
CA LYS A 59 -11.27 12.40 -9.54
C LYS A 59 -12.19 11.62 -8.60
N GLU A 60 -11.99 10.31 -8.56
CA GLU A 60 -12.72 9.33 -7.79
C GLU A 60 -12.17 9.17 -6.36
N LEU A 61 -11.06 9.85 -6.02
CA LEU A 61 -10.61 9.96 -4.64
C LEU A 61 -11.49 10.97 -3.91
N ASP A 62 -12.15 10.53 -2.84
CA ASP A 62 -13.10 11.34 -2.10
C ASP A 62 -12.92 11.20 -0.57
N LEU A 63 -13.29 12.25 0.14
CA LEU A 63 -13.28 12.34 1.60
C LEU A 63 -14.66 12.77 2.08
N VAL A 64 -15.31 11.90 2.86
CA VAL A 64 -16.61 12.17 3.49
C VAL A 64 -16.40 12.38 4.98
N ILE A 65 -16.85 13.53 5.50
CA ILE A 65 -16.73 13.88 6.92
C ILE A 65 -18.11 13.97 7.56
N GLY A 66 -18.30 13.30 8.70
CA GLY A 66 -19.54 13.30 9.46
C GLY A 66 -19.34 12.91 10.92
N ASN A 67 -20.25 12.09 11.47
CA ASN A 67 -20.06 11.47 12.79
C ASN A 67 -18.95 10.42 12.80
N THR A 68 -18.58 9.96 11.61
CA THR A 68 -17.40 9.19 11.29
C THR A 68 -16.88 9.75 9.96
N SER A 69 -15.66 9.36 9.59
CA SER A 69 -15.00 9.92 8.40
C SER A 69 -14.48 8.81 7.50
N ILE A 70 -14.61 9.00 6.18
CA ILE A 70 -14.30 7.98 5.18
C ILE A 70 -13.43 8.58 4.08
N LEU A 71 -12.27 7.96 3.83
CA LEU A 71 -11.42 8.20 2.68
C LEU A 71 -11.56 7.01 1.72
N ILE A 72 -11.92 7.27 0.48
CA ILE A 72 -12.21 6.20 -0.48
C ILE A 72 -11.68 6.54 -1.87
N TYR A 73 -11.18 5.52 -2.54
CA TYR A 73 -10.91 5.53 -3.96
C TYR A 73 -11.45 4.24 -4.60
N SER A 74 -12.17 4.36 -5.71
CA SER A 74 -12.63 3.20 -6.47
C SER A 74 -12.75 3.50 -7.95
N SER A 75 -11.93 2.81 -8.74
CA SER A 75 -11.89 2.89 -10.22
C SER A 75 -13.20 2.47 -10.91
N HIS A 76 -13.99 1.60 -10.27
CA HIS A 76 -15.28 1.13 -10.79
C HIS A 76 -16.47 1.97 -10.35
N ASN A 77 -16.24 2.96 -9.50
CA ASN A 77 -17.28 3.83 -9.02
C ASN A 77 -17.56 4.90 -10.07
N LYS A 78 -18.33 4.52 -11.09
CA LYS A 78 -19.34 5.43 -11.67
C LYS A 78 -20.37 5.70 -10.57
N LEU A 79 -19.96 6.42 -9.53
CA LEU A 79 -20.85 6.99 -8.54
C LEU A 79 -21.78 7.92 -9.32
N GLU A 80 -22.97 7.44 -9.64
CA GLU A 80 -24.05 8.32 -10.01
C GLU A 80 -24.15 9.37 -8.89
N LYS A 81 -23.79 10.60 -9.24
CA LYS A 81 -23.70 11.74 -8.34
C LYS A 81 -24.84 11.71 -7.32
N GLY A 82 -24.48 11.46 -6.06
CA GLY A 82 -25.30 11.84 -4.91
C GLY A 82 -26.17 10.78 -4.22
N LYS A 83 -26.25 9.51 -4.67
CA LYS A 83 -27.08 8.51 -3.95
C LYS A 83 -26.43 7.16 -3.61
N LYS A 84 -25.41 6.70 -4.34
CA LYS A 84 -24.84 5.35 -4.13
C LYS A 84 -23.71 5.28 -3.11
N LEU A 85 -22.99 6.36 -2.84
CA LEU A 85 -21.82 6.31 -1.95
C LEU A 85 -22.22 5.99 -0.50
N GLN A 86 -23.21 6.69 0.07
CA GLN A 86 -23.66 6.40 1.45
C GLN A 86 -24.20 4.97 1.61
N GLU A 87 -25.01 4.47 0.67
CA GLU A 87 -25.53 3.10 0.69
C GLU A 87 -24.40 2.06 0.49
N GLN A 88 -23.41 2.36 -0.35
CA GLN A 88 -22.20 1.55 -0.53
C GLN A 88 -21.22 1.68 0.64
N LEU A 89 -21.31 2.71 1.48
CA LEU A 89 -20.45 2.89 2.65
C LEU A 89 -21.10 2.35 3.93
N GLN A 90 -22.39 2.03 3.91
CA GLN A 90 -23.08 1.38 5.04
C GLN A 90 -22.40 0.10 5.49
N TRP A 91 -21.81 -0.70 4.58
CA TRP A 91 -21.10 -1.90 5.01
C TRP A 91 -19.78 -1.57 5.72
N LEU A 92 -19.06 -0.51 5.32
CA LEU A 92 -17.87 -0.01 6.02
C LEU A 92 -18.24 0.53 7.41
N GLU A 93 -19.40 1.18 7.53
CA GLU A 93 -19.97 1.59 8.82
C GLU A 93 -20.27 0.38 9.69
N LEU A 94 -20.99 -0.61 9.17
CA LEU A 94 -21.24 -1.88 9.86
C LEU A 94 -19.94 -2.59 10.29
N GLU A 95 -18.85 -2.46 9.53
CA GLU A 95 -17.55 -3.05 9.90
C GLU A 95 -16.84 -2.34 11.06
N LEU A 96 -17.00 -1.01 11.19
CA LEU A 96 -16.58 -0.29 12.41
C LEU A 96 -17.29 -0.84 13.66
N HIS A 97 -18.54 -1.29 13.49
CA HIS A 97 -19.40 -1.83 14.53
C HIS A 97 -19.17 -3.32 14.87
N LYS A 98 -18.30 -4.05 14.15
CA LYS A 98 -18.15 -5.52 14.27
C LYS A 98 -16.92 -5.96 15.08
N ASP A 99 -16.76 -5.46 16.31
CA ASP A 99 -16.07 -6.28 17.31
C ASP A 99 -17.06 -7.23 17.99
N TYR A 100 -17.19 -8.43 17.43
CA TYR A 100 -18.09 -9.46 17.96
C TYR A 100 -17.69 -9.97 19.36
N ARG A 101 -16.46 -9.72 19.81
CA ARG A 101 -15.95 -10.19 21.11
C ARG A 101 -16.18 -9.17 22.21
N THR A 102 -15.94 -7.89 21.92
CA THR A 102 -16.01 -6.82 22.93
C THR A 102 -17.29 -6.00 22.86
N LYS A 103 -18.02 -6.05 21.72
CA LYS A 103 -19.11 -5.12 21.36
C LYS A 103 -18.65 -3.65 21.30
N GLU A 104 -17.35 -3.38 21.36
CA GLU A 104 -16.80 -2.04 21.22
C GLU A 104 -16.59 -1.70 19.74
N LEU A 105 -16.71 -0.41 19.44
CA LEU A 105 -16.40 0.11 18.12
C LEU A 105 -14.90 0.05 17.89
N ARG A 106 -14.48 -0.52 16.77
CA ARG A 106 -13.09 -0.37 16.32
C ARG A 106 -12.85 1.08 15.95
N ASP A 107 -11.62 1.57 16.15
CA ASP A 107 -11.26 2.94 15.77
C ASP A 107 -11.25 3.14 14.26
N MET A 108 -11.04 2.05 13.52
CA MET A 108 -10.89 2.03 12.08
C MET A 108 -11.39 0.73 11.45
N ALA A 109 -11.96 0.84 10.26
CA ALA A 109 -12.23 -0.25 9.34
C ALA A 109 -11.60 0.04 7.98
N THR A 110 -10.93 -0.96 7.40
CA THR A 110 -10.13 -0.82 6.18
C THR A 110 -10.52 -1.87 5.15
N SER A 111 -10.38 -1.51 3.89
CA SER A 111 -10.62 -2.38 2.75
C SER A 111 -9.79 -1.95 1.57
N TRP A 112 -9.28 -2.90 0.79
CA TRP A 112 -8.59 -2.61 -0.45
C TRP A 112 -8.64 -3.77 -1.43
N GLY A 113 -8.26 -3.50 -2.67
CA GLY A 113 -8.08 -4.45 -3.76
C GLY A 113 -7.04 -3.91 -4.74
N GLU A 114 -6.93 -4.52 -5.91
CA GLU A 114 -5.90 -4.17 -6.90
C GLU A 114 -5.97 -2.69 -7.38
N GLY A 115 -7.18 -2.13 -7.41
CA GLY A 115 -7.48 -0.82 -8.01
C GLY A 115 -8.44 0.02 -7.17
N ASP A 116 -8.61 -0.30 -5.89
CA ASP A 116 -9.51 0.42 -4.99
C ASP A 116 -9.13 0.27 -3.52
N PHE A 117 -9.49 1.27 -2.70
CA PHE A 117 -9.33 1.22 -1.25
C PHE A 117 -10.38 2.08 -0.54
N GLY A 118 -10.62 1.75 0.73
CA GLY A 118 -11.51 2.48 1.62
C GLY A 118 -11.00 2.42 3.06
N VAL A 119 -11.03 3.57 3.72
CA VAL A 119 -10.69 3.73 5.13
C VAL A 119 -11.84 4.44 5.80
N HIS A 120 -12.35 3.85 6.87
CA HIS A 120 -13.40 4.44 7.69
C HIS A 120 -12.88 4.55 9.12
N VAL A 121 -12.97 5.74 9.73
CA VAL A 121 -12.51 6.01 11.09
C VAL A 121 -13.57 6.68 11.95
N LYS A 122 -13.44 6.54 13.27
CA LYS A 122 -14.21 7.34 14.24
C LYS A 122 -13.93 8.83 14.09
N LYS A 123 -14.87 9.66 14.58
CA LYS A 123 -14.74 11.13 14.56
C LYS A 123 -13.41 11.64 15.11
N GLU A 124 -12.92 11.06 16.21
CA GLU A 124 -11.67 11.45 16.87
C GLU A 124 -10.41 11.28 16.01
N HIS A 125 -10.48 10.51 14.92
CA HIS A 125 -9.39 10.29 13.98
C HIS A 125 -9.61 10.98 12.62
N THR A 126 -10.62 11.84 12.49
CA THR A 126 -10.95 12.54 11.23
C THR A 126 -9.75 13.29 10.65
N SER A 127 -8.96 13.94 11.51
CA SER A 127 -7.77 14.70 11.09
C SER A 127 -6.74 13.85 10.37
N VAL A 128 -6.65 12.54 10.67
CA VAL A 128 -5.75 11.63 9.95
C VAL A 128 -6.17 11.50 8.49
N LEU A 129 -7.48 11.36 8.22
CA LEU A 129 -8.00 11.25 6.86
C LEU A 129 -7.94 12.59 6.11
N GLU A 130 -8.17 13.71 6.80
CA GLU A 130 -7.98 15.05 6.22
C GLU A 130 -6.52 15.26 5.79
N ASN A 131 -5.56 14.92 6.66
CA ASN A 131 -4.13 15.01 6.35
C ASN A 131 -3.73 14.13 5.16
N LEU A 132 -4.20 12.88 5.13
CA LEU A 132 -3.94 11.98 4.00
C LEU A 132 -4.56 12.49 2.71
N TYR A 133 -5.83 12.92 2.76
CA TYR A 133 -6.50 13.47 1.59
C TYR A 133 -5.74 14.69 1.05
N GLU A 134 -5.34 15.62 1.92
CA GLU A 134 -4.51 16.78 1.53
C GLU A 134 -3.16 16.35 0.94
N ALA A 135 -2.50 15.35 1.54
CA ALA A 135 -1.24 14.81 1.00
C ALA A 135 -1.44 14.31 -0.43
N PHE A 136 -2.48 13.52 -0.70
CA PHE A 136 -2.81 13.08 -2.06
C PHE A 136 -3.11 14.25 -2.99
N GLN A 137 -3.95 15.21 -2.58
CA GLN A 137 -4.30 16.39 -3.37
C GLN A 137 -3.06 17.24 -3.74
N THR A 138 -2.08 17.30 -2.85
CA THR A 138 -0.83 18.05 -3.03
C THR A 138 0.31 17.20 -3.62
N LYS A 139 0.03 15.97 -4.06
CA LYS A 139 1.01 15.04 -4.67
C LYS A 139 2.15 14.64 -3.73
N ASN A 140 1.80 14.50 -2.45
CA ASN A 140 2.62 14.03 -1.35
C ASN A 140 2.06 12.76 -0.70
N GLY A 141 1.01 12.16 -1.28
CA GLY A 141 0.47 10.89 -0.80
C GLY A 141 1.30 9.73 -1.30
N ILE A 142 1.66 8.82 -0.42
CA ILE A 142 2.35 7.57 -0.75
C ILE A 142 1.32 6.43 -0.79
N ILE A 143 1.41 5.57 -1.80
CA ILE A 143 0.73 4.27 -1.84
C ILE A 143 1.77 3.19 -2.08
N THR A 144 1.91 2.27 -1.14
CA THR A 144 2.83 1.15 -1.29
C THR A 144 2.34 -0.07 -0.54
N LEU A 145 2.66 -1.25 -1.06
CA LEU A 145 2.68 -2.44 -0.22
C LEU A 145 3.90 -2.34 0.72
N SER A 146 3.78 -2.94 1.90
CA SER A 146 4.80 -2.96 2.95
C SER A 146 6.24 -2.90 2.45
N ALA A 147 7.05 -2.05 3.10
CA ALA A 147 8.50 -2.13 3.09
C ALA A 147 8.92 -2.70 4.46
N PRO A 148 9.19 -4.01 4.57
CA PRO A 148 9.56 -4.63 5.83
C PRO A 148 10.74 -3.88 6.46
N GLY A 149 10.58 -3.43 7.71
CA GLY A 149 11.64 -2.77 8.49
C GLY A 149 11.53 -1.24 8.60
N LEU A 150 11.04 -0.54 7.58
CA LEU A 150 11.07 0.94 7.57
C LEU A 150 9.88 1.61 8.25
N LEU A 151 8.66 1.12 8.02
CA LEU A 151 7.42 1.72 8.55
C LEU A 151 6.46 0.68 9.19
N GLY A 152 6.93 -0.57 9.32
CA GLY A 152 6.21 -1.65 10.03
C GLY A 152 4.98 -2.22 9.29
N GLY A 153 4.64 -3.46 9.65
CA GLY A 153 3.40 -4.15 9.22
C GLY A 153 3.42 -4.69 7.78
N THR A 154 2.52 -5.64 7.49
CA THR A 154 2.20 -6.09 6.14
C THR A 154 0.94 -5.39 5.63
N GLY A 155 0.71 -5.34 4.32
CA GLY A 155 -0.48 -4.70 3.72
C GLY A 155 -0.21 -3.44 2.91
N LEU A 156 -1.30 -2.75 2.55
CA LEU A 156 -1.29 -1.51 1.77
C LEU A 156 -1.17 -0.30 2.68
N MET A 157 -0.15 0.53 2.49
CA MET A 157 0.09 1.73 3.28
C MET A 157 -0.28 3.00 2.51
N LEU A 158 -0.96 3.91 3.20
CA LEU A 158 -1.26 5.28 2.78
C LEU A 158 -0.53 6.23 3.73
N ILE A 159 0.41 7.04 3.24
CA ILE A 159 1.28 7.85 4.11
C ILE A 159 1.39 9.28 3.55
N ASP A 160 1.47 10.27 4.43
CA ASP A 160 1.87 11.63 4.05
C ASP A 160 3.39 11.71 3.97
N TYR A 161 3.94 11.82 2.76
CA TYR A 161 5.37 11.92 2.49
C TYR A 161 6.04 13.03 3.32
N ARG A 162 5.33 14.14 3.56
CA ARG A 162 5.86 15.32 4.27
C ARG A 162 6.14 15.05 5.76
N GLN A 163 5.55 13.98 6.30
CA GLN A 163 5.67 13.61 7.71
C GLN A 163 6.67 12.47 7.94
N ILE A 164 7.30 11.95 6.88
CA ILE A 164 8.33 10.92 7.02
C ILE A 164 9.65 11.59 7.45
N PRO A 165 10.34 11.09 8.49
CA PRO A 165 11.65 11.61 8.88
C PRO A 165 12.67 11.50 7.74
N GLU A 166 13.55 12.50 7.61
CA GLU A 166 14.58 12.51 6.57
C GLU A 166 15.50 11.28 6.66
N GLU A 167 15.81 10.81 7.87
CA GLU A 167 16.59 9.59 8.09
C GLU A 167 15.91 8.37 7.43
N THR A 168 14.61 8.20 7.64
CA THR A 168 13.81 7.14 7.01
C THR A 168 13.73 7.30 5.49
N LEU A 169 13.70 8.54 4.97
CA LEU A 169 13.75 8.80 3.52
C LEU A 169 15.10 8.38 2.90
N VAL A 170 16.21 8.66 3.59
CA VAL A 170 17.55 8.27 3.15
C VAL A 170 17.71 6.75 3.20
N GLU A 171 17.30 6.11 4.30
CA GLU A 171 17.37 4.67 4.46
C GLU A 171 16.56 3.95 3.37
N ALA A 172 15.33 4.42 3.09
CA ALA A 172 14.49 3.85 2.04
C ALA A 172 15.14 3.94 0.65
N ARG A 173 15.83 5.04 0.34
CA ARG A 173 16.56 5.19 -0.94
C ARG A 173 17.73 4.22 -1.03
N GLU A 174 18.46 4.01 0.06
CA GLU A 174 19.61 3.09 0.07
C GLU A 174 19.15 1.63 -0.06
N VAL A 175 18.09 1.24 0.65
CA VAL A 175 17.50 -0.11 0.53
C VAL A 175 17.08 -0.40 -0.92
N ASP A 176 16.36 0.53 -1.56
CA ASP A 176 15.92 0.35 -2.96
C ASP A 176 17.10 0.31 -3.94
N LYS A 177 18.15 1.11 -3.68
CA LYS A 177 19.37 1.11 -4.50
C LYS A 177 20.10 -0.23 -4.41
N VAL A 178 20.34 -0.72 -3.20
CA VAL A 178 20.98 -2.02 -2.96
C VAL A 178 20.19 -3.15 -3.62
N ALA A 179 18.86 -3.13 -3.50
CA ALA A 179 17.99 -4.11 -4.14
C ALA A 179 18.10 -4.07 -5.68
N ARG A 180 18.13 -2.88 -6.28
CA ARG A 180 18.27 -2.69 -7.74
C ARG A 180 19.64 -3.13 -8.25
N ASP A 181 20.71 -2.82 -7.51
CA ASP A 181 22.06 -3.24 -7.84
C ASP A 181 22.20 -4.77 -7.75
N LEU A 182 21.64 -5.38 -6.71
CA LEU A 182 21.61 -6.84 -6.56
C LEU A 182 20.84 -7.51 -7.70
N TYR A 183 19.66 -6.98 -8.05
CA TYR A 183 18.86 -7.49 -9.16
C TYR A 183 19.64 -7.43 -10.49
N SER A 184 20.30 -6.30 -10.76
CA SER A 184 21.11 -6.11 -11.96
C SER A 184 22.26 -7.11 -12.03
N ARG A 185 22.98 -7.32 -10.93
CA ARG A 185 24.03 -8.35 -10.84
C ARG A 185 23.48 -9.76 -11.03
N CYS A 186 22.33 -10.09 -10.45
CA CYS A 186 21.68 -11.38 -10.66
C CYS A 186 21.36 -11.61 -12.14
N LYS A 187 20.88 -10.58 -12.85
CA LYS A 187 20.63 -10.65 -14.30
C LYS A 187 21.90 -10.87 -15.11
N GLU A 188 23.00 -10.21 -14.74
CA GLU A 188 24.31 -10.43 -15.39
C GLU A 188 24.81 -11.86 -15.16
N TYR A 189 24.72 -12.40 -13.94
CA TYR A 189 25.09 -13.78 -13.65
C TYR A 189 24.20 -14.79 -14.39
N GLU A 190 22.89 -14.54 -14.43
CA GLU A 190 21.93 -15.38 -15.15
C GLU A 190 22.32 -15.46 -16.64
N ALA A 191 22.56 -14.32 -17.28
CA ALA A 191 22.98 -14.23 -18.67
C ALA A 191 24.34 -14.91 -18.93
N GLY A 192 25.29 -14.81 -18.00
CA GLY A 192 26.62 -15.43 -18.11
C GLY A 192 26.67 -16.93 -17.76
N SER A 193 25.60 -17.49 -17.18
CA SER A 193 25.60 -18.85 -16.64
C SER A 193 25.35 -19.96 -17.68
N GLY A 194 24.84 -19.61 -18.86
CA GLY A 194 24.39 -20.58 -19.85
C GLY A 194 23.09 -21.30 -19.48
N ILE A 195 22.39 -20.87 -18.42
CA ILE A 195 21.21 -21.56 -17.89
C ILE A 195 20.04 -21.53 -18.88
N HIS A 196 19.89 -20.46 -19.65
CA HIS A 196 18.81 -20.33 -20.62
C HIS A 196 18.98 -21.31 -21.78
N GLU A 197 20.19 -21.42 -22.32
CA GLU A 197 20.55 -22.37 -23.37
C GLU A 197 20.34 -23.82 -22.89
N LEU A 198 20.75 -24.12 -21.66
CA LEU A 198 20.57 -25.45 -21.07
C LEU A 198 19.08 -25.81 -20.89
N LEU A 199 18.26 -24.86 -20.45
CA LEU A 199 16.82 -25.10 -20.28
C LEU A 199 16.13 -25.29 -21.63
N GLU A 200 16.48 -24.49 -22.63
CA GLU A 200 15.99 -24.63 -24.00
C GLU A 200 16.35 -26.00 -24.59
N GLU A 201 17.61 -26.45 -24.45
CA GLU A 201 18.06 -27.78 -24.89
C GLU A 201 17.24 -28.91 -24.25
N LYS A 202 16.81 -28.74 -22.99
CA LYS A 202 16.00 -29.72 -22.25
C LYS A 202 14.50 -29.54 -22.45
N GLY A 203 14.06 -28.59 -23.27
CA GLY A 203 12.64 -28.26 -23.46
C GLY A 203 11.95 -27.85 -22.16
N LYS A 204 12.68 -27.17 -21.27
CA LYS A 204 12.19 -26.69 -19.97
C LYS A 204 12.10 -25.17 -19.97
N GLU A 205 11.19 -24.64 -19.17
CA GLU A 205 11.07 -23.20 -18.93
C GLU A 205 11.79 -22.79 -17.66
N TYR A 206 12.28 -21.55 -17.67
CA TYR A 206 12.87 -20.93 -16.50
C TYR A 206 11.77 -20.53 -15.51
N ILE A 207 11.77 -21.14 -14.31
CA ILE A 207 10.89 -20.75 -13.22
C ILE A 207 11.75 -20.05 -12.17
N PHE A 208 11.64 -18.74 -12.06
CA PHE A 208 12.33 -17.97 -11.04
C PHE A 208 11.73 -18.28 -9.66
N LEU A 209 12.52 -18.89 -8.78
CA LEU A 209 12.23 -18.95 -7.35
C LEU A 209 12.99 -17.80 -6.70
N GLY A 210 12.27 -16.82 -6.14
CA GLY A 210 12.87 -15.67 -5.49
C GLY A 210 13.88 -16.10 -4.42
N VAL A 211 15.05 -15.46 -4.42
CA VAL A 211 16.10 -15.72 -3.43
C VAL A 211 15.61 -15.24 -2.06
N LYS A 212 15.17 -16.16 -1.20
CA LYS A 212 15.04 -15.87 0.23
C LYS A 212 16.45 -15.87 0.82
N SER A 213 17.00 -14.66 1.05
CA SER A 213 18.17 -14.35 1.90
C SER A 213 19.27 -15.42 1.98
N PHE A 214 20.42 -15.17 1.35
CA PHE A 214 21.67 -15.92 1.59
C PHE A 214 22.34 -15.50 2.92
N ASP A 215 21.57 -15.38 4.01
CA ASP A 215 22.15 -15.15 5.33
C ASP A 215 21.81 -16.33 6.24
N LYS A 216 22.62 -17.37 6.10
CA LYS A 216 23.05 -18.18 7.24
C LYS A 216 24.56 -18.27 7.18
N GLU A 217 25.23 -17.39 7.91
CA GLU A 217 26.52 -17.76 8.50
C GLU A 217 26.23 -18.92 9.46
N ASP A 218 26.38 -20.14 8.95
CA ASP A 218 26.51 -21.32 9.79
C ASP A 218 27.90 -21.22 10.47
N ASN A 219 27.92 -20.67 11.68
CA ASN A 219 28.97 -20.93 12.69
C ASN A 219 28.49 -22.04 13.62
#